data_AF-A0A964TGR2-F1
#
_entry.id   AF-A0A964TGR2-F1
#
_cell.length_a   1.000
_cell.length_b   1.000
_cell.length_c   1.000
_cell.angle_alpha   90.00
_cell.angle_beta   90.00
_cell.angle_gamma   90.00
#
_symmetry.space_group_name_H-M   'P 1'
#
loop_
_entity.id
_entity.type
_entity.pdbx_description
1 polymer ?
#
loop_
_entity_poly.entity_id
_entity_poly.type
_entity_poly.pdbx_seq_one_letter_code
_entity_poly.pdbx_strand_id
1 'polypeptide(L)'
;MRHAAVLCLALWALALPLAAQPHPPGLRPADTERWEAFDAHLGRALRQALAAGDPADIAVLTDALAGTPDLIRPEGEWSCRTIKMGGLVPLTVYGAFRCRVTADGPDRWRIEKLTGSQRLVGHLLAGDGGLSAAYLGVGFVAGGPAMPYAKLPPADQTPQEPGQTIAQVGLWEQPSPDRARLLMPAPLLESEFDLLVLSR
;
A
#
# COMPACT_ATOMS: atom_id res chain seq x y z
N MET A 1 -22.74 34.20 55.70
CA MET A 1 -22.57 34.32 54.23
C MET A 1 -21.70 33.14 53.78
N ARG A 2 -22.26 32.21 53.02
CA ARG A 2 -21.59 30.97 52.57
C ARG A 2 -20.99 31.23 51.19
N HIS A 3 -19.66 31.18 51.05
CA HIS A 3 -19.01 31.18 49.75
C HIS A 3 -18.77 29.72 49.32
N ALA A 4 -19.57 29.26 48.36
CA ALA A 4 -19.33 28.00 47.68
C ALA A 4 -18.26 28.22 46.61
N ALA A 5 -17.07 27.65 46.81
CA ALA A 5 -16.03 27.60 45.79
C ALA A 5 -16.36 26.46 44.82
N VAL A 6 -16.71 26.80 43.58
CA VAL A 6 -16.84 25.84 42.48
C VAL A 6 -15.44 25.59 41.92
N LEU A 7 -14.94 24.38 42.09
CA LEU A 7 -13.68 23.93 41.51
C LEU A 7 -13.95 23.45 40.07
N CYS A 8 -13.61 24.25 39.07
CA CYS A 8 -13.61 23.81 37.67
C CYS A 8 -12.37 22.95 37.40
N LEU A 9 -12.55 21.63 37.34
CA LEU A 9 -11.55 20.71 36.78
C LEU A 9 -11.52 20.86 35.25
N ALA A 10 -10.48 21.52 34.74
CA ALA A 10 -10.18 21.55 33.31
C ALA A 10 -9.55 20.20 32.90
N LEU A 11 -10.28 19.36 32.17
CA LEU A 11 -9.72 18.20 31.48
C LEU A 11 -8.81 18.70 30.35
N TRP A 12 -7.49 18.62 30.55
CA TRP A 12 -6.53 18.71 29.46
C TRP A 12 -6.59 17.42 28.66
N ALA A 13 -7.17 17.48 27.46
CA ALA A 13 -7.04 16.43 26.47
C ALA A 13 -5.55 16.34 26.09
N LEU A 14 -4.85 15.34 26.63
CA LEU A 14 -3.53 14.94 26.15
C LEU A 14 -3.70 14.52 24.68
N ALA A 15 -3.33 15.40 23.76
CA ALA A 15 -3.10 15.03 22.37
C ALA A 15 -1.91 14.08 22.35
N LEU A 16 -2.19 12.78 22.46
CA LEU A 16 -1.21 11.75 22.16
C LEU A 16 -0.80 11.98 20.70
N PRO A 17 0.49 12.23 20.39
CA PRO A 17 0.93 12.27 19.02
C PRO A 17 0.54 10.93 18.40
N LEU A 18 -0.29 10.98 17.35
CA LEU A 18 -0.53 9.81 16.52
C LEU A 18 0.85 9.38 16.01
N ALA A 19 1.34 8.23 16.49
CA ALA A 19 2.66 7.77 16.11
C ALA A 19 2.70 7.63 14.60
N ALA A 20 3.50 8.48 13.93
CA ALA A 20 3.75 8.33 12.51
C ALA A 20 4.32 6.94 12.27
N GLN A 21 3.88 6.28 11.20
CA GLN A 21 4.42 4.97 10.86
C GLN A 21 5.93 5.12 10.63
N PRO A 22 6.78 4.33 11.31
CA PRO A 22 8.22 4.44 11.15
C PRO A 22 8.58 4.20 9.68
N HIS A 23 9.55 4.95 9.18
CA HIS A 23 10.01 4.76 7.80
C HIS A 23 10.71 3.40 7.69
N PRO A 24 10.37 2.57 6.70
CA PRO A 24 11.05 1.32 6.50
C PRO A 24 12.50 1.57 6.05
N PRO A 25 13.44 0.68 6.43
CA PRO A 25 14.83 0.81 6.03
C PRO A 25 14.93 0.76 4.50
N GLY A 26 15.61 1.75 3.91
CA GLY A 26 15.78 1.87 2.47
C GLY A 26 14.70 2.67 1.74
N LEU A 27 13.72 3.25 2.44
CA LEU A 27 12.78 4.20 1.85
C LEU A 27 13.57 5.36 1.19
N ARG A 28 13.24 5.70 -0.05
CA ARG A 28 13.87 6.85 -0.74
C ARG A 28 13.28 8.17 -0.21
N PRO A 29 14.08 9.26 -0.15
CA PRO A 29 13.58 10.58 0.24
C PRO A 29 12.37 11.04 -0.58
N ALA A 30 12.36 10.77 -1.89
CA ALA A 30 11.25 11.10 -2.77
C ALA A 30 9.91 10.41 -2.42
N ASP A 31 9.94 9.31 -1.66
CA ASP A 31 8.75 8.55 -1.24
C ASP A 31 8.28 8.88 0.19
N THR A 32 9.01 9.71 0.93
CA THR A 32 8.69 10.05 2.34
C THR A 32 7.29 10.63 2.50
N GLU A 33 6.92 11.63 1.68
CA GLU A 33 5.60 12.25 1.78
C GLU A 33 4.46 11.24 1.54
N ARG A 34 4.61 10.38 0.53
CA ARG A 34 3.62 9.33 0.21
C ARG A 34 3.45 8.33 1.35
N TRP A 35 4.55 7.99 2.02
CA TRP A 35 4.56 7.09 3.18
C TRP A 35 3.91 7.74 4.40
N GLU A 36 4.26 8.98 4.72
CA GLU A 36 3.72 9.70 5.89
C GLU A 36 2.24 10.07 5.72
N ALA A 37 1.80 10.33 4.49
CA ALA A 37 0.42 10.68 4.17
C ALA A 37 -0.45 9.46 3.81
N PHE A 38 -0.01 8.23 4.14
CA PHE A 38 -0.67 6.97 3.73
C PHE A 38 -2.18 6.97 3.98
N ASP A 39 -2.61 7.22 5.22
CA ASP A 39 -4.03 7.24 5.60
C ASP A 39 -4.82 8.36 4.93
N ALA A 40 -4.15 9.50 4.68
CA ALA A 40 -4.78 10.60 3.97
C ALA A 40 -5.02 10.25 2.49
N HIS A 41 -4.08 9.55 1.84
CA HIS A 41 -4.29 9.00 0.50
C HIS A 41 -5.42 7.97 0.49
N LEU A 42 -5.41 7.02 1.42
CA LEU A 42 -6.45 6.00 1.53
C LEU A 42 -7.84 6.64 1.72
N GLY A 43 -7.98 7.60 2.65
CA GLY A 43 -9.24 8.28 2.92
C GLY A 43 -9.77 9.09 1.74
N ARG A 44 -8.89 9.79 0.99
CA ARG A 44 -9.29 10.49 -0.25
C ARG A 44 -9.74 9.52 -1.33
N ALA A 45 -9.02 8.43 -1.51
CA ALA A 45 -9.32 7.42 -2.51
C ALA A 45 -10.64 6.70 -2.21
N LEU A 46 -10.86 6.30 -0.95
CA LEU A 46 -12.13 5.71 -0.49
C LEU A 46 -13.31 6.65 -0.69
N ARG A 47 -13.15 7.95 -0.40
CA ARG A 47 -14.21 8.94 -0.61
C ARG A 47 -14.65 8.98 -2.08
N GLN A 48 -13.70 8.98 -3.01
CA GLN A 48 -14.00 9.01 -4.45
C GLN A 48 -14.64 7.69 -4.89
N ALA A 49 -14.04 6.56 -4.52
CA ALA A 49 -14.51 5.22 -4.88
C ALA A 49 -15.93 4.94 -4.38
N LEU A 50 -16.22 5.26 -3.12
CA LEU A 50 -17.54 4.99 -2.54
C LEU A 50 -18.63 5.97 -2.99
N ALA A 51 -18.25 7.17 -3.43
CA ALA A 51 -19.22 8.18 -3.90
C ALA A 51 -19.69 7.93 -5.34
N ALA A 52 -18.84 7.37 -6.19
CA ALA A 52 -19.09 7.31 -7.64
C ALA A 52 -18.65 6.00 -8.32
N GLY A 53 -18.14 5.02 -7.58
CA GLY A 53 -17.80 3.69 -8.12
C GLY A 53 -19.03 2.87 -8.49
N ASP A 54 -18.84 1.93 -9.43
CA ASP A 54 -19.88 0.95 -9.74
C ASP A 54 -20.17 0.08 -8.50
N PRO A 55 -21.44 -0.22 -8.16
CA PRO A 55 -21.77 -1.02 -6.98
C PRO A 55 -21.11 -2.40 -6.94
N ALA A 56 -20.91 -3.06 -8.08
CA ALA A 56 -20.23 -4.35 -8.13
C ALA A 56 -18.74 -4.21 -7.80
N ASP A 57 -18.09 -3.15 -8.31
CA ASP A 57 -16.69 -2.86 -8.02
C ASP A 57 -16.49 -2.44 -6.56
N ILE A 58 -17.43 -1.67 -5.99
CA ILE A 58 -17.42 -1.31 -4.56
C ILE A 58 -17.51 -2.57 -3.69
N ALA A 59 -18.31 -3.57 -4.07
CA ALA A 59 -18.39 -4.82 -3.35
C ALA A 59 -17.05 -5.58 -3.36
N VAL A 60 -16.35 -5.61 -4.50
CA VAL A 60 -15.01 -6.20 -4.61
C VAL A 60 -13.99 -5.45 -3.76
N LEU A 61 -14.01 -4.11 -3.78
CA LEU A 61 -13.15 -3.29 -2.93
C LEU A 61 -13.40 -3.55 -1.44
N THR A 62 -14.66 -3.62 -1.04
CA THR A 62 -15.05 -3.84 0.36
C THR A 62 -14.59 -5.21 0.83
N ASP A 63 -14.75 -6.25 0.01
CA ASP A 63 -14.22 -7.58 0.32
C ASP A 63 -12.70 -7.56 0.47
N ALA A 64 -11.98 -6.91 -0.45
CA ALA A 64 -10.52 -6.80 -0.41
C ALA A 64 -9.98 -6.13 0.87
N LEU A 65 -10.72 -5.16 1.41
CA LEU A 65 -10.38 -4.47 2.65
C LEU A 65 -10.87 -5.19 3.92
N ALA A 66 -11.74 -6.18 3.79
CA ALA A 66 -12.27 -6.91 4.94
C ALA A 66 -11.18 -7.77 5.62
N GLY A 67 -11.36 -7.98 6.93
CA GLY A 67 -10.46 -8.79 7.75
C GLY A 67 -9.30 -8.00 8.36
N THR A 68 -8.91 -8.43 9.56
CA THR A 68 -7.76 -7.90 10.30
C THR A 68 -6.48 -8.62 9.86
N PRO A 69 -5.32 -7.93 9.81
CA PRO A 69 -4.05 -8.59 9.53
C PRO A 69 -3.72 -9.69 10.54
N ASP A 70 -3.13 -10.79 10.06
CA ASP A 70 -2.56 -11.90 10.83
C ASP A 70 -1.06 -12.04 10.47
N LEU A 71 -0.36 -12.99 11.11
CA LEU A 71 1.04 -13.30 10.86
C LEU A 71 1.30 -13.60 9.38
N ILE A 72 2.22 -12.82 8.80
CA ILE A 72 2.59 -12.88 7.38
C ILE A 72 3.28 -14.20 7.05
N ARG A 73 2.72 -14.89 6.05
CA ARG A 73 3.22 -16.14 5.45
C ARG A 73 3.01 -16.06 3.93
N PRO A 74 3.78 -15.19 3.25
CA PRO A 74 3.38 -14.68 1.96
C PRO A 74 3.90 -15.56 0.82
N GLU A 75 4.82 -16.50 1.07
CA GLU A 75 5.45 -17.31 0.04
C GLU A 75 4.44 -18.12 -0.76
N GLY A 76 4.69 -18.21 -2.07
CA GLY A 76 3.93 -19.06 -2.98
C GLY A 76 3.47 -18.33 -4.24
N GLU A 77 2.68 -19.05 -5.04
CA GLU A 77 1.96 -18.51 -6.19
C GLU A 77 0.63 -17.91 -5.73
N TRP A 78 0.26 -16.81 -6.36
CA TRP A 78 -0.96 -16.07 -6.05
C TRP A 78 -1.70 -15.70 -7.33
N SER A 79 -3.03 -15.80 -7.29
CA SER A 79 -3.90 -15.05 -8.19
C SER A 79 -4.04 -13.65 -7.63
N CYS A 80 -3.61 -12.63 -8.37
CA CYS A 80 -3.65 -11.25 -7.93
C CYS A 80 -4.45 -10.36 -8.88
N ARG A 81 -5.07 -9.30 -8.36
CA ARG A 81 -5.73 -8.26 -9.16
C ARG A 81 -5.39 -6.89 -8.63
N THR A 82 -5.40 -5.89 -9.52
CA THR A 82 -5.21 -4.49 -9.14
C THR A 82 -6.57 -3.83 -8.97
N ILE A 83 -6.72 -3.01 -7.93
CA ILE A 83 -7.83 -2.09 -7.75
C ILE A 83 -7.25 -0.69 -7.67
N LYS A 84 -7.67 0.20 -8.57
CA LYS A 84 -7.26 1.61 -8.58
C LYS A 84 -8.39 2.45 -8.00
N MET A 85 -8.07 3.27 -7.01
CA MET A 85 -9.05 4.10 -6.30
C MET A 85 -8.72 5.58 -6.44
N GLY A 86 -9.73 6.37 -6.81
CA GLY A 86 -9.63 7.81 -7.05
C GLY A 86 -8.69 8.18 -8.20
N GLY A 87 -8.55 9.47 -8.45
CA GLY A 87 -7.68 10.01 -9.50
C GLY A 87 -8.47 10.26 -10.78
N LEU A 88 -8.03 9.68 -11.91
CA LEU A 88 -8.70 9.89 -13.21
C LEU A 88 -10.11 9.29 -13.23
N VAL A 89 -10.29 8.17 -12.53
CA VAL A 89 -11.54 7.42 -12.43
C VAL A 89 -11.81 7.09 -10.96
N PRO A 90 -13.07 7.10 -10.49
CA PRO A 90 -13.36 6.93 -9.06
C PRO A 90 -12.91 5.58 -8.50
N LEU A 91 -13.12 4.51 -9.29
CA LEU A 91 -12.79 3.14 -8.94
C LEU A 91 -12.66 2.31 -10.22
N THR A 92 -11.59 1.51 -10.32
CA THR A 92 -11.41 0.52 -11.38
C THR A 92 -10.92 -0.80 -10.79
N VAL A 93 -11.63 -1.88 -11.05
CA VAL A 93 -11.23 -3.25 -10.67
C VAL A 93 -10.73 -4.00 -11.90
N TYR A 94 -9.47 -4.43 -11.88
CA TYR A 94 -8.90 -5.21 -12.97
C TYR A 94 -9.14 -6.72 -12.78
N GLY A 95 -9.02 -7.46 -13.89
CA GLY A 95 -9.06 -8.92 -13.89
C GLY A 95 -7.88 -9.58 -13.18
N ALA A 96 -7.86 -10.92 -13.20
CA ALA A 96 -6.84 -11.71 -12.54
C ALA A 96 -5.50 -11.73 -13.31
N PHE A 97 -4.42 -11.72 -12.55
CA PHE A 97 -3.03 -11.84 -12.98
C PHE A 97 -2.33 -12.88 -12.09
N ARG A 98 -1.13 -13.30 -12.49
CA ARG A 98 -0.27 -14.17 -11.69
C ARG A 98 0.72 -13.32 -10.91
N CYS A 99 0.82 -13.58 -9.62
CA CYS A 99 1.84 -13.04 -8.75
C CYS A 99 2.60 -14.17 -8.06
N ARG A 100 3.83 -13.88 -7.63
CA ARG A 100 4.67 -14.80 -6.86
C ARG A 100 5.32 -14.05 -5.73
N VAL A 101 5.44 -14.72 -4.58
CA VAL A 101 6.26 -14.26 -3.48
C VAL A 101 7.27 -15.36 -3.10
N THR A 102 8.53 -14.98 -2.93
CA THR A 102 9.62 -15.88 -2.52
C THR A 102 10.36 -15.31 -1.32
N ALA A 103 10.92 -16.17 -0.46
CA ALA A 103 11.82 -15.73 0.60
C ALA A 103 13.06 -15.00 0.02
N ASP A 104 13.50 -13.95 0.69
CA ASP A 104 14.65 -13.09 0.32
C ASP A 104 15.51 -12.75 1.55
N GLY A 105 15.64 -13.74 2.45
CA GLY A 105 16.35 -13.64 3.72
C GLY A 105 15.42 -13.66 4.94
N PRO A 106 15.97 -13.58 6.17
CA PRO A 106 15.18 -13.49 7.38
C PRO A 106 14.27 -12.25 7.34
N ASP A 107 12.98 -12.44 7.63
CA ASP A 107 11.97 -11.38 7.70
C ASP A 107 11.87 -10.52 6.42
N ARG A 108 12.26 -11.10 5.28
CA ARG A 108 12.27 -10.44 3.98
C ARG A 108 11.77 -11.37 2.88
N TRP A 109 10.97 -10.83 1.99
CA TRP A 109 10.46 -11.53 0.81
C TRP A 109 10.59 -10.67 -0.43
N ARG A 110 10.58 -11.33 -1.58
CA ARG A 110 10.48 -10.70 -2.89
C ARG A 110 9.10 -10.98 -3.47
N ILE A 111 8.42 -9.95 -3.95
CA ILE A 111 7.12 -10.05 -4.63
C ILE A 111 7.25 -9.66 -6.09
N GLU A 112 6.56 -10.38 -6.98
CA GLU A 112 6.53 -10.15 -8.42
C GLU A 112 5.11 -10.31 -8.98
N LYS A 113 4.67 -9.35 -9.80
CA LYS A 113 3.50 -9.51 -10.69
C LYS A 113 3.97 -9.96 -12.07
N LEU A 114 3.66 -11.21 -12.41
CA LEU A 114 4.23 -11.93 -13.54
C LEU A 114 3.50 -11.69 -14.87
N THR A 115 2.25 -11.23 -14.83
CA THR A 115 1.41 -11.04 -16.03
C THR A 115 0.70 -9.68 -16.06
N GLY A 116 0.21 -9.31 -17.25
CA GLY A 116 -0.36 -7.98 -17.54
C GLY A 116 0.68 -7.03 -18.14
N SER A 117 0.19 -5.92 -18.71
CA SER A 117 1.03 -4.89 -19.35
C SER A 117 1.85 -4.10 -18.33
N GLN A 118 1.28 -3.81 -17.17
CA GLN A 118 1.97 -3.21 -16.04
C GLN A 118 2.33 -4.31 -15.04
N ARG A 119 3.62 -4.46 -14.76
CA ARG A 119 4.17 -5.42 -13.79
C ARG A 119 4.74 -4.65 -12.61
N LEU A 120 5.00 -5.38 -11.54
CA LEU A 120 5.73 -4.86 -10.38
C LEU A 120 6.69 -5.89 -9.83
N VAL A 121 7.70 -5.38 -9.14
CA VAL A 121 8.68 -6.17 -8.43
C VAL A 121 9.26 -5.38 -7.26
N GLY A 122 9.44 -6.02 -6.12
CA GLY A 122 10.06 -5.36 -4.96
C GLY A 122 10.28 -6.30 -3.79
N HIS A 123 10.65 -5.69 -2.67
CA HIS A 123 10.90 -6.38 -1.42
C HIS A 123 9.80 -6.07 -0.40
N LEU A 124 9.38 -7.10 0.33
CA LEU A 124 8.58 -6.99 1.54
C LEU A 124 9.54 -7.09 2.73
N LEU A 125 9.49 -6.12 3.63
CA LEU A 125 10.31 -6.03 4.83
C LEU A 125 9.37 -6.15 6.04
N ALA A 126 9.49 -7.23 6.82
CA ALA A 126 8.59 -7.43 7.96
C ALA A 126 8.68 -6.24 8.93
N GLY A 127 7.51 -5.75 9.35
CA GLY A 127 7.41 -4.82 10.46
C GLY A 127 7.43 -5.55 11.80
N ASP A 128 7.50 -4.76 12.87
CA ASP A 128 7.48 -5.29 14.24
C ASP A 128 6.24 -6.15 14.49
N GLY A 129 6.44 -7.33 15.07
CA GLY A 129 5.36 -8.28 15.38
C GLY A 129 4.84 -9.09 14.18
N GLY A 130 5.34 -8.87 12.96
CA GLY A 130 5.07 -9.75 11.81
C GLY A 130 3.65 -9.69 11.23
N LEU A 131 2.85 -8.69 11.62
CA LEU A 131 1.46 -8.50 11.15
C LEU A 131 1.36 -7.69 9.84
N SER A 132 2.41 -6.95 9.52
CA SER A 132 2.51 -6.14 8.31
C SER A 132 3.95 -6.16 7.78
N ALA A 133 4.13 -5.88 6.48
CA ALA A 133 5.45 -5.69 5.90
C ALA A 133 5.48 -4.46 5.00
N ALA A 134 6.52 -3.66 5.08
CA ALA A 134 6.72 -2.56 4.14
C ALA A 134 7.12 -3.09 2.76
N TYR A 135 6.49 -2.58 1.72
CA TYR A 135 6.84 -2.85 0.33
C TYR A 135 7.68 -1.70 -0.22
N LEU A 136 8.87 -2.02 -0.71
CA LEU A 136 9.74 -1.12 -1.47
C LEU A 136 10.04 -1.77 -2.83
N GLY A 137 9.55 -1.16 -3.91
CA GLY A 137 9.60 -1.78 -5.23
C GLY A 137 9.37 -0.83 -6.36
N VAL A 138 9.16 -1.40 -7.53
CA VAL A 138 8.94 -0.64 -8.77
C VAL A 138 7.82 -1.24 -9.59
N GLY A 139 7.10 -0.36 -10.28
CA GLY A 139 6.24 -0.70 -11.40
C GLY A 139 7.00 -0.53 -12.71
N PHE A 140 6.70 -1.35 -13.72
CA PHE A 140 7.33 -1.27 -15.04
C PHE A 140 6.44 -1.88 -16.13
N VAL A 141 6.68 -1.50 -17.38
CA VAL A 141 5.98 -2.05 -18.54
C VAL A 141 6.55 -3.42 -18.93
N ALA A 142 5.66 -4.38 -19.18
CA ALA A 142 6.02 -5.73 -19.58
C ALA A 142 6.89 -5.73 -20.84
N GLY A 143 7.97 -6.51 -20.80
CA GLY A 143 8.97 -6.58 -21.88
C GLY A 143 10.17 -5.63 -21.67
N GLY A 144 10.04 -4.62 -20.81
CA GLY A 144 11.16 -3.79 -20.34
C GLY A 144 11.84 -4.38 -19.09
N PRO A 145 13.10 -4.02 -18.81
CA PRO A 145 13.75 -4.35 -17.54
C PRO A 145 13.13 -3.52 -16.40
N ALA A 146 13.22 -4.05 -15.18
CA ALA A 146 12.89 -3.31 -13.96
C ALA A 146 14.18 -2.79 -13.34
N MET A 147 14.34 -1.46 -13.27
CA MET A 147 15.44 -0.87 -12.50
C MET A 147 15.23 -1.16 -10.99
N PRO A 148 16.26 -1.55 -10.23
CA PRO A 148 16.11 -1.73 -8.78
C PRO A 148 15.62 -0.44 -8.11
N TYR A 149 14.70 -0.54 -7.16
CA TYR A 149 14.13 0.60 -6.43
C TYR A 149 15.20 1.56 -5.89
N ALA A 150 16.25 1.02 -5.24
CA ALA A 150 17.36 1.81 -4.69
C ALA A 150 18.25 2.51 -5.73
N LYS A 151 18.07 2.22 -7.03
CA LYS A 151 18.80 2.84 -8.15
C LYS A 151 17.99 3.90 -8.88
N LEU A 152 16.70 4.06 -8.56
CA LEU A 152 15.91 5.16 -9.07
C LEU A 152 16.43 6.52 -8.55
N PRO A 153 16.17 7.63 -9.25
CA PRO A 153 16.56 8.96 -8.79
C PRO A 153 16.14 9.19 -7.33
N PRO A 154 17.04 9.59 -6.42
CA PRO A 154 16.72 9.68 -4.99
C PRO A 154 15.86 10.90 -4.64
N ALA A 155 15.92 11.95 -5.46
CA ALA A 155 15.33 13.26 -5.20
C ALA A 155 13.97 13.47 -5.88
N ASP A 156 13.57 12.59 -6.80
CA ASP A 156 12.34 12.76 -7.57
C ASP A 156 11.71 11.41 -7.99
N GLN A 157 10.60 11.52 -8.72
CA GLN A 157 9.77 10.43 -9.18
C GLN A 157 9.85 10.21 -10.69
N THR A 158 10.93 10.67 -11.33
CA THR A 158 11.10 10.60 -12.79
C THR A 158 11.15 9.14 -13.25
N PRO A 159 10.24 8.70 -14.15
CA PRO A 159 10.27 7.36 -14.71
C PRO A 159 11.60 7.08 -15.44
N GLN A 160 12.12 5.86 -15.29
CA GLN A 160 13.39 5.45 -15.89
C GLN A 160 13.19 4.52 -17.09
N GLU A 161 13.94 4.78 -18.16
CA GLU A 161 13.94 3.98 -19.38
C GLU A 161 15.17 3.05 -19.47
N PRO A 162 15.08 1.91 -20.20
CA PRO A 162 13.88 1.39 -20.85
C PRO A 162 12.90 0.74 -19.86
N GLY A 163 11.60 0.75 -20.20
CA GLY A 163 10.57 0.01 -19.46
C GLY A 163 9.71 0.87 -18.53
N GLN A 164 9.87 2.20 -18.58
CA GLN A 164 9.10 3.15 -17.77
C GLN A 164 9.06 2.75 -16.28
N THR A 165 10.22 2.42 -15.73
CA THR A 165 10.31 2.00 -14.33
C THR A 165 9.96 3.17 -13.41
N ILE A 166 9.01 2.95 -12.53
CA ILE A 166 8.49 3.94 -11.58
C ILE A 166 8.54 3.39 -10.16
N ALA A 167 8.73 4.27 -9.18
CA ALA A 167 8.78 3.87 -7.79
C ALA A 167 7.41 3.49 -7.23
N GLN A 168 7.39 2.44 -6.43
CA GLN A 168 6.23 2.04 -5.66
C GLN A 168 6.64 1.75 -4.22
N VAL A 169 5.81 2.24 -3.29
CA VAL A 169 5.92 1.94 -1.87
C VAL A 169 4.54 1.53 -1.37
N GLY A 170 4.49 0.79 -0.27
CA GLY A 170 3.22 0.36 0.28
C GLY A 170 3.32 -0.52 1.52
N LEU A 171 2.17 -0.99 1.98
CA LEU A 171 2.04 -1.89 3.12
C LEU A 171 1.42 -3.21 2.66
N TRP A 172 2.09 -4.31 2.97
CA TRP A 172 1.55 -5.65 2.82
C TRP A 172 0.87 -6.09 4.12
N GLU A 173 -0.33 -6.63 3.98
CA GLU A 173 -1.09 -7.24 5.05
C GLU A 173 -1.65 -8.59 4.58
N GLN A 174 -1.78 -9.52 5.51
CA GLN A 174 -2.30 -10.86 5.23
C GLN A 174 -3.40 -11.23 6.23
N PRO A 175 -4.69 -11.05 5.87
CA PRO A 175 -5.79 -11.40 6.75
C PRO A 175 -5.98 -12.90 6.99
N SER A 176 -5.50 -13.75 6.06
CA SER A 176 -5.58 -15.20 6.17
C SER A 176 -4.51 -15.89 5.32
N PRO A 177 -4.27 -17.21 5.50
CA PRO A 177 -3.27 -17.93 4.70
C PRO A 177 -3.52 -17.89 3.18
N ASP A 178 -4.76 -17.64 2.76
CA ASP A 178 -5.24 -17.63 1.37
C ASP A 178 -5.59 -16.23 0.86
N ARG A 179 -5.50 -15.16 1.68
CA ARG A 179 -5.81 -13.79 1.27
C ARG A 179 -4.74 -12.82 1.75
N ALA A 180 -4.29 -11.96 0.85
CA ALA A 180 -3.37 -10.88 1.17
C ALA A 180 -3.70 -9.62 0.36
N ARG A 181 -3.16 -8.49 0.80
CA ARG A 181 -3.26 -7.21 0.10
C ARG A 181 -1.98 -6.42 0.23
N LEU A 182 -1.55 -5.84 -0.88
CA LEU A 182 -0.54 -4.80 -0.92
C LEU A 182 -1.24 -3.47 -1.19
N LEU A 183 -1.13 -2.56 -0.24
CA LEU A 183 -1.76 -1.24 -0.18
C LEU A 183 -0.72 -0.17 -0.57
N MET A 184 -0.95 0.57 -1.65
CA MET A 184 0.04 1.50 -2.22
C MET A 184 -0.51 2.94 -2.28
N PRO A 185 0.02 3.88 -1.47
CA PRO A 185 -0.43 5.27 -1.48
C PRO A 185 0.15 6.05 -2.66
N ALA A 186 -0.66 6.93 -3.26
CA ALA A 186 -0.28 7.83 -4.37
C ALA A 186 0.65 7.17 -5.41
N PRO A 187 0.22 6.06 -6.04
CA PRO A 187 0.98 5.48 -7.14
C PRO A 187 1.22 6.54 -8.23
N LEU A 188 2.36 6.48 -8.92
CA LEU A 188 2.71 7.48 -9.93
C LEU A 188 1.84 7.44 -11.19
N LEU A 189 0.89 6.49 -11.29
CA LEU A 189 0.02 6.28 -12.44
C LEU A 189 -1.46 6.27 -12.03
N GLU A 190 -2.16 7.32 -12.45
CA GLU A 190 -3.61 7.40 -12.71
C GLU A 190 -4.56 7.28 -11.50
N SER A 191 -4.05 7.05 -10.29
CA SER A 191 -4.87 6.84 -9.08
C SER A 191 -4.31 7.49 -7.81
N GLU A 192 -5.21 7.71 -6.83
CA GLU A 192 -4.82 8.20 -5.49
C GLU A 192 -4.29 7.08 -4.60
N PHE A 193 -4.76 5.85 -4.82
CA PHE A 193 -4.38 4.68 -4.05
C PHE A 193 -4.62 3.40 -4.84
N ASP A 194 -3.66 2.48 -4.81
CA ASP A 194 -3.78 1.17 -5.45
C ASP A 194 -3.80 0.05 -4.42
N LEU A 195 -4.62 -0.97 -4.67
CA LEU A 195 -4.49 -2.28 -4.03
C LEU A 195 -3.98 -3.27 -5.07
N LEU A 196 -3.03 -4.11 -4.69
CA LEU A 196 -2.85 -5.42 -5.29
C LEU A 196 -3.40 -6.45 -4.32
N VAL A 197 -4.55 -7.04 -4.66
CA VAL A 197 -5.25 -8.03 -3.83
C VAL A 197 -4.86 -9.41 -4.31
N LEU A 198 -4.51 -10.32 -3.40
CA LEU A 198 -3.99 -11.64 -3.70
C LEU A 198 -4.84 -12.73 -3.04
N SER A 199 -5.05 -13.81 -3.78
CA SER A 199 -5.83 -14.99 -3.36
C SER A 199 -5.20 -16.28 -3.87
N ARG A 200 -5.41 -17.41 -3.19
CA ARG A 200 -4.97 -18.75 -3.63
C ARG A 200 -5.89 -19.86 -3.13
#